data_AF-A0A4Q9DDP1-F1
#
_entry.id   AF-A0A4Q9DDP1-F1
#
_cell.length_a   1.000
_cell.length_b   1.000
_cell.length_c   1.000
_cell.angle_alpha   90.00
_cell.angle_beta   90.00
_cell.angle_gamma   90.00
#
_symmetry.space_group_name_H-M   'P 1'
#
loop_
_entity.id
_entity.type
_entity.pdbx_description
1 polymer ?
#
loop_
_entity_poly.entity_id
_entity_poly.type
_entity_poly.pdbx_seq_one_letter_code
_entity_poly.pdbx_strand_id
1 'polypeptide(L)'
;MGRAVQHEISSAHVIKIPMADGGEGTVDVLMTALNGNIRQVRVQGPLNEFGVHRDRPGAGAAGGLGFSFLSLGAELVPGAKFVEEMTGLKDCVRGADWVLTGEGRSDSQTLYGKLPQHGASIAREAGAEAVLISGSFGSGSERLLSDFSACFSVVDRPATLQEWRKRRTLHGDGAHIGSGHAYAPADKTAREIELEKEIGICASQ
;
A
#
# COMPACT_ATOMS: atom_id res chain seq x y z
N MET A 1 3.84 -9.18 6.31
CA MET A 1 4.73 -9.15 5.13
C MET A 1 6.19 -9.38 5.53
N GLY A 2 6.98 -8.37 5.96
CA GLY A 2 8.42 -8.57 6.19
C GLY A 2 8.83 -9.73 7.12
N ARG A 3 8.08 -10.00 8.19
CA ARG A 3 8.32 -11.19 9.05
C ARG A 3 8.11 -12.52 8.32
N ALA A 4 7.13 -12.59 7.42
CA ALA A 4 6.86 -13.80 6.66
C ALA A 4 7.99 -14.05 5.64
N VAL A 5 8.44 -13.00 4.94
CA VAL A 5 9.57 -13.10 4.00
C VAL A 5 10.83 -13.61 4.70
N GLN A 6 11.17 -13.06 5.88
CA GLN A 6 12.35 -13.51 6.63
C GLN A 6 12.21 -14.95 7.17
N HIS A 7 10.98 -15.40 7.42
CA HIS A 7 10.72 -16.76 7.89
C HIS A 7 10.90 -17.78 6.76
N GLU A 8 10.31 -17.52 5.59
CA GLU A 8 10.40 -18.43 4.44
C GLU A 8 11.76 -18.35 3.75
N ILE A 9 12.29 -17.13 3.59
CA ILE A 9 13.57 -16.85 2.92
C ILE A 9 14.52 -16.26 3.96
N SER A 10 15.09 -17.14 4.79
CA SER A 10 15.97 -16.74 5.90
C SER A 10 17.21 -15.96 5.47
N SER A 11 17.69 -16.15 4.23
CA SER A 11 18.80 -15.41 3.62
C SER A 11 18.41 -14.03 3.07
N ALA A 12 17.11 -13.71 2.97
CA ALA A 12 16.66 -12.43 2.44
C ALA A 12 17.09 -11.27 3.35
N HIS A 13 17.57 -10.20 2.74
CA HIS A 13 17.79 -8.93 3.44
C HIS A 13 16.52 -8.08 3.35
N VAL A 14 15.75 -8.01 4.44
CA VAL A 14 14.45 -7.32 4.45
C VAL A 14 14.57 -5.92 5.05
N ILE A 15 14.37 -4.92 4.20
CA ILE A 15 14.24 -3.51 4.61
C ILE A 15 12.74 -3.15 4.66
N LYS A 16 12.26 -2.67 5.81
CA LYS A 16 10.86 -2.23 5.98
C LYS A 16 10.82 -0.71 5.97
N ILE A 17 10.21 -0.14 4.93
CA ILE A 17 9.98 1.30 4.84
C ILE A 17 8.49 1.58 5.08
N PRO A 18 8.12 2.34 6.13
CA PRO A 18 6.73 2.70 6.38
C PRO A 18 6.25 3.67 5.30
N MET A 19 5.07 3.44 4.73
CA MET A 19 4.54 4.24 3.63
C MET A 19 3.03 4.48 3.78
N ALA A 20 2.55 5.60 3.22
CA ALA A 20 1.15 6.00 3.21
C ALA A 20 0.87 6.97 2.03
N ASP A 21 -0.39 7.21 1.69
CA ASP A 21 -0.82 8.00 0.53
C ASP A 21 -1.62 9.28 0.86
N GLY A 22 -1.73 9.63 2.15
CA GLY A 22 -2.50 10.79 2.63
C GLY A 22 -3.81 10.43 3.33
N GLY A 23 -4.19 9.14 3.34
CA GLY A 23 -5.30 8.62 4.13
C GLY A 23 -4.99 8.45 5.63
N GLU A 24 -5.84 7.67 6.30
CA GLU A 24 -5.64 7.24 7.69
C GLU A 24 -4.28 6.52 7.85
N GLY A 25 -3.57 6.79 8.94
CA GLY A 25 -2.25 6.23 9.21
C GLY A 25 -1.06 7.00 8.60
N THR A 26 -1.30 8.00 7.74
CA THR A 26 -0.21 8.83 7.18
C THR A 26 0.59 9.54 8.26
N VAL A 27 -0.08 10.08 9.28
CA VAL A 27 0.60 10.72 10.42
C VAL A 27 1.46 9.70 11.17
N ASP A 28 0.95 8.48 11.40
CA ASP A 28 1.69 7.44 12.11
C ASP A 28 2.96 7.01 11.35
N VAL A 29 2.88 6.94 10.02
CA VAL A 29 4.02 6.68 9.14
C VAL A 29 5.07 7.77 9.27
N LEU A 30 4.68 9.04 9.15
CA LEU A 30 5.60 10.17 9.29
C LEU A 30 6.23 10.23 10.69
N MET A 31 5.43 9.98 11.73
CA MET A 31 5.90 9.90 13.11
C MET A 31 6.97 8.83 13.29
N THR A 32 6.76 7.66 12.69
CA THR A 32 7.70 6.53 12.73
C THR A 32 8.97 6.86 11.94
N ALA A 33 8.83 7.40 10.73
CA ALA A 33 9.95 7.70 9.83
C ALA A 33 10.84 8.84 10.34
N LEU A 34 10.23 9.86 10.96
CA LEU A 34 10.92 11.09 11.37
C LEU A 34 11.27 11.12 12.87
N ASN A 35 11.00 10.04 13.61
CA ASN A 35 11.08 10.03 15.09
C ASN A 35 10.37 11.24 15.71
N GLY A 36 9.19 11.56 15.17
CA GLY A 36 8.44 12.77 15.49
C GLY A 36 7.84 12.77 16.90
N ASN A 37 7.25 13.90 17.29
CA ASN A 37 6.46 14.04 18.51
C ASN A 37 5.10 14.67 18.20
N ILE A 38 4.00 14.08 18.72
CA ILE A 38 2.65 14.65 18.55
C ILE A 38 2.45 15.75 19.59
N ARG A 39 2.07 16.95 19.15
CA ARG A 39 1.61 18.03 20.01
C ARG A 39 0.16 18.35 19.70
N GLN A 40 -0.72 18.16 20.69
CA GLN A 40 -2.12 18.55 20.57
C GLN A 40 -2.27 20.03 20.93
N VAL A 41 -2.79 20.82 20.00
CA VAL A 41 -3.05 22.25 20.19
C VAL A 41 -4.50 22.52 19.83
N ARG A 42 -5.19 23.31 20.66
CA ARG A 42 -6.54 23.78 20.34
C ARG A 42 -6.42 24.93 19.33
N VAL A 43 -7.06 24.77 18.19
CA VAL A 43 -7.12 25.78 17.12
C VAL A 43 -8.55 26.29 16.95
N GLN A 44 -8.70 27.51 16.42
CA GLN A 44 -9.99 28.03 16.01
C GLN A 44 -10.40 27.41 14.66
N GLY A 45 -11.67 27.02 14.53
CA GLY A 45 -12.21 26.49 13.28
C GLY A 45 -12.23 27.53 12.16
N PRO A 46 -12.32 27.10 10.89
CA PRO A 46 -12.10 27.94 9.70
C PRO A 46 -13.22 28.93 9.36
N LEU A 47 -14.23 29.12 10.22
CA LEU A 47 -15.56 29.66 9.86
C LEU A 47 -15.65 31.18 9.62
N ASN A 48 -14.55 31.90 9.39
CA ASN A 48 -14.61 33.37 9.37
C ASN A 48 -14.55 34.04 7.98
N GLU A 49 -14.07 33.39 6.90
CA GLU A 49 -14.07 33.99 5.54
C GLU A 49 -14.22 32.91 4.44
N PHE A 50 -15.19 33.07 3.53
CA PHE A 50 -15.44 32.15 2.41
C PHE A 50 -15.09 32.80 1.08
N GLY A 51 -14.35 32.11 0.20
CA GLY A 51 -14.39 32.47 -1.22
C GLY A 51 -13.37 31.86 -2.19
N VAL A 52 -12.10 31.64 -1.79
CA VAL A 52 -11.02 31.57 -2.80
C VAL A 52 -10.62 30.14 -3.23
N HIS A 53 -11.04 29.10 -2.50
CA HIS A 53 -10.55 27.73 -2.73
C HIS A 53 -11.62 26.64 -2.82
N ARG A 54 -12.92 27.01 -2.89
CA ARG A 54 -14.02 26.03 -2.91
C ARG A 54 -13.87 25.00 -4.04
N ASP A 55 -13.50 25.48 -5.22
CA ASP A 55 -13.43 24.65 -6.43
C ASP A 55 -12.02 24.09 -6.69
N ARG A 56 -11.08 24.30 -5.76
CA ARG A 56 -9.72 23.77 -5.90
C ARG A 56 -9.74 22.26 -5.61
N PRO A 57 -9.18 21.39 -6.50
CA PRO A 57 -9.09 19.96 -6.23
C PRO A 57 -8.44 19.68 -4.87
N GLY A 58 -9.05 18.79 -4.08
CA GLY A 58 -8.59 18.46 -2.73
C GLY A 58 -9.08 19.41 -1.62
N ALA A 59 -9.79 20.50 -1.92
CA ALA A 59 -10.37 21.37 -0.89
C ALA A 59 -11.37 20.64 0.05
N GLY A 60 -12.05 19.61 -0.46
CA GLY A 60 -12.94 18.76 0.34
C GLY A 60 -12.24 17.70 1.21
N ALA A 61 -10.91 17.56 1.12
CA ALA A 61 -10.18 16.52 1.84
C ALA A 61 -10.42 16.59 3.36
N ALA A 62 -10.57 15.42 3.98
CA ALA A 62 -10.89 15.25 5.40
C ALA A 62 -12.05 16.14 5.88
N GLY A 63 -13.11 16.28 5.06
CA GLY A 63 -14.32 17.01 5.44
C GLY A 63 -14.17 18.54 5.40
N GLY A 64 -13.29 19.08 4.56
CA GLY A 64 -13.07 20.53 4.39
C GLY A 64 -11.84 21.09 5.13
N LEU A 65 -11.03 20.23 5.75
CA LEU A 65 -9.71 20.63 6.26
C LEU A 65 -8.78 21.08 5.12
N GLY A 66 -8.87 20.42 3.95
CA GLY A 66 -8.15 20.87 2.75
C GLY A 66 -8.43 22.33 2.42
N PHE A 67 -9.70 22.74 2.39
CA PHE A 67 -10.12 24.12 2.16
C PHE A 67 -9.55 25.09 3.20
N SER A 68 -9.53 24.67 4.46
CA SER A 68 -9.03 25.47 5.58
C SER A 68 -7.54 25.76 5.42
N PHE A 69 -6.73 24.73 5.14
CA PHE A 69 -5.29 24.89 4.93
C PHE A 69 -4.97 25.69 3.68
N LEU A 70 -5.69 25.44 2.58
CA LEU A 70 -5.55 26.23 1.35
C LEU A 70 -5.81 27.73 1.60
N SER A 71 -6.82 28.06 2.40
CA SER A 71 -7.15 29.45 2.76
C SER A 71 -6.11 30.11 3.65
N LEU A 72 -5.30 29.31 4.36
CA LEU A 72 -4.13 29.77 5.11
C LEU A 72 -2.85 29.84 4.25
N GLY A 73 -2.97 29.64 2.93
CA GLY A 73 -1.85 29.67 1.99
C GLY A 73 -1.06 28.36 1.88
N ALA A 74 -1.58 27.25 2.40
CA ALA A 74 -0.93 25.95 2.24
C ALA A 74 -1.04 25.45 0.79
N GLU A 75 -0.13 24.55 0.42
CA GLU A 75 -0.13 23.86 -0.86
C GLU A 75 -0.53 22.39 -0.69
N LEU A 76 -1.37 21.90 -1.61
CA LEU A 76 -1.71 20.48 -1.67
C LEU A 76 -0.68 19.74 -2.51
N VAL A 77 -0.08 18.71 -1.92
CA VAL A 77 0.90 17.84 -2.57
C VAL A 77 0.42 16.39 -2.58
N PRO A 78 0.84 15.55 -3.55
CA PRO A 78 0.51 14.12 -3.55
C PRO A 78 1.08 13.40 -2.33
N GLY A 79 0.22 12.70 -1.57
CA GLY A 79 0.61 12.11 -0.28
C GLY A 79 1.67 11.01 -0.38
N ALA A 80 1.53 10.08 -1.32
CA ALA A 80 2.51 8.98 -1.50
C ALA A 80 3.91 9.50 -1.83
N LYS A 81 3.99 10.52 -2.71
CA LYS A 81 5.23 11.20 -3.06
C LYS A 81 5.82 11.94 -1.86
N PHE A 82 5.00 12.69 -1.11
CA PHE A 82 5.48 13.39 0.08
C PHE A 82 6.04 12.43 1.13
N VAL A 83 5.37 11.29 1.37
CA VAL A 83 5.85 10.27 2.31
C VAL A 83 7.11 9.57 1.79
N GLU A 84 7.21 9.31 0.48
CA GLU A 84 8.44 8.79 -0.14
C GLU A 84 9.64 9.69 0.15
N GLU A 85 9.49 11.00 -0.09
CA GLU A 85 10.55 12.00 0.14
C GLU A 85 10.98 12.02 1.61
N MET A 86 10.01 11.97 2.53
CA MET A 86 10.27 12.00 3.98
C MET A 86 10.88 10.70 4.52
N THR A 87 10.60 9.57 3.89
CA THR A 87 11.08 8.25 4.33
C THR A 87 12.40 7.85 3.67
N GLY A 88 12.85 8.57 2.63
CA GLY A 88 14.04 8.22 1.85
C GLY A 88 13.83 6.96 0.99
N LEU A 89 12.58 6.61 0.66
CA LEU A 89 12.24 5.35 -0.01
C LEU A 89 13.06 5.13 -1.29
N LYS A 90 13.24 6.15 -2.13
CA LYS A 90 14.01 6.05 -3.38
C LYS A 90 15.44 5.55 -3.17
N ASP A 91 16.09 6.00 -2.11
CA ASP A 91 17.45 5.57 -1.81
C ASP A 91 17.47 4.13 -1.28
N CYS A 92 16.46 3.75 -0.49
CA CYS A 92 16.33 2.40 0.05
C CYS A 92 16.05 1.32 -1.01
N VAL A 93 15.37 1.67 -2.11
CA VAL A 93 15.05 0.71 -3.18
C VAL A 93 16.25 0.47 -4.11
N ARG A 94 17.30 1.31 -4.07
CA ARG A 94 18.49 1.11 -4.91
C ARG A 94 19.18 -0.20 -4.55
N GLY A 95 19.34 -1.07 -5.56
CA GLY A 95 19.98 -2.38 -5.39
C GLY A 95 19.06 -3.45 -4.78
N ALA A 96 17.77 -3.16 -4.61
CA ALA A 96 16.79 -4.18 -4.28
C ALA A 96 16.48 -5.04 -5.50
N ASP A 97 16.36 -6.35 -5.31
CA ASP A 97 15.85 -7.26 -6.36
C ASP A 97 14.32 -7.19 -6.46
N TRP A 98 13.65 -7.00 -5.32
CA TRP A 98 12.20 -7.06 -5.19
C TRP A 98 11.64 -5.95 -4.29
N VAL A 99 10.51 -5.38 -4.70
CA VAL A 99 9.69 -4.46 -3.89
C VAL A 99 8.33 -5.10 -3.66
N LEU A 100 7.99 -5.31 -2.39
CA LEU A 100 6.67 -5.79 -2.00
C LEU A 100 5.85 -4.62 -1.45
N THR A 101 4.66 -4.41 -2.02
CA THR A 101 3.73 -3.36 -1.59
C THR A 101 2.32 -3.94 -1.37
N GLY A 102 1.41 -3.14 -0.82
CA GLY A 102 0.06 -3.60 -0.52
C GLY A 102 -0.89 -2.48 -0.12
N GLU A 103 -2.18 -2.78 -0.26
CA GLU A 103 -3.27 -1.96 0.27
C GLU A 103 -4.47 -2.85 0.65
N GLY A 104 -5.48 -2.27 1.31
CA GLY A 104 -6.66 -3.02 1.74
C GLY A 104 -7.53 -3.51 0.57
N ARG A 105 -7.71 -2.68 -0.46
CA ARG A 105 -8.46 -3.03 -1.67
C ARG A 105 -7.83 -2.37 -2.88
N SER A 106 -7.42 -3.19 -3.83
CA SER A 106 -6.88 -2.73 -5.11
C SER A 106 -7.97 -2.73 -6.17
N ASP A 107 -8.25 -1.58 -6.76
CA ASP A 107 -9.24 -1.42 -7.83
C ASP A 107 -8.77 -0.39 -8.86
N SER A 108 -9.63 0.01 -9.80
CA SER A 108 -9.28 1.02 -10.80
C SER A 108 -8.68 2.31 -10.22
N GLN A 109 -9.00 2.69 -8.98
CA GLN A 109 -8.46 3.89 -8.33
C GLN A 109 -6.99 3.73 -7.94
N THR A 110 -6.53 2.51 -7.71
CA THR A 110 -5.13 2.21 -7.35
C THR A 110 -4.17 2.66 -8.44
N LEU A 111 -4.58 2.56 -9.70
CA LEU A 111 -3.80 2.98 -10.87
C LEU A 111 -3.53 4.49 -10.91
N TYR A 112 -4.30 5.30 -10.17
CA TYR A 112 -4.20 6.76 -10.20
C TYR A 112 -3.28 7.29 -9.09
N GLY A 113 -2.09 6.71 -8.96
CA GLY A 113 -1.02 7.24 -8.09
C GLY A 113 -1.21 6.95 -6.60
N LYS A 114 -1.96 5.89 -6.25
CA LYS A 114 -1.96 5.37 -4.87
C LYS A 114 -0.66 4.65 -4.56
N LEU A 115 -0.46 4.36 -3.27
CA LEU A 115 0.77 3.77 -2.76
C LEU A 115 1.27 2.54 -3.55
N PRO A 116 0.43 1.55 -3.95
CA PRO A 116 0.92 0.43 -4.73
C PRO A 116 1.54 0.83 -6.08
N GLN A 117 0.83 1.64 -6.86
CA GLN A 117 1.30 2.09 -8.17
C GLN A 117 2.58 2.91 -8.02
N HIS A 118 2.65 3.78 -6.99
CA HIS A 118 3.83 4.57 -6.70
C HIS A 118 5.03 3.69 -6.36
N GLY A 119 4.83 2.65 -5.54
CA GLY A 119 5.86 1.66 -5.21
C GLY A 119 6.35 0.89 -6.44
N ALA A 120 5.46 0.48 -7.33
CA ALA A 120 5.82 -0.18 -8.59
C ALA A 120 6.64 0.72 -9.51
N SER A 121 6.28 2.01 -9.59
CA SER A 121 7.05 3.00 -10.37
C SER A 121 8.48 3.13 -9.85
N ILE A 122 8.65 3.28 -8.53
CA ILE A 122 9.98 3.39 -7.90
C ILE A 122 10.79 2.11 -8.09
N ALA A 123 10.17 0.94 -7.94
CA ALA A 123 10.82 -0.34 -8.18
C ALA A 123 11.37 -0.42 -9.62
N ARG A 124 10.53 -0.11 -10.61
CA ARG A 124 10.90 -0.09 -12.02
C ARG A 124 12.03 0.89 -12.31
N GLU A 125 11.97 2.10 -11.77
CA GLU A 125 13.02 3.12 -11.90
C GLU A 125 14.37 2.64 -11.34
N ALA A 126 14.34 1.81 -10.29
CA ALA A 126 15.53 1.22 -9.68
C ALA A 126 15.97 -0.11 -10.33
N GLY A 127 15.22 -0.65 -11.30
CA GLY A 127 15.48 -1.95 -11.93
C GLY A 127 15.06 -3.16 -11.10
N ALA A 128 14.21 -2.96 -10.08
CA ALA A 128 13.66 -4.01 -9.22
C ALA A 128 12.29 -4.50 -9.73
N GLU A 129 11.95 -5.75 -9.44
CA GLU A 129 10.62 -6.32 -9.73
C GLU A 129 9.64 -5.96 -8.60
N ALA A 130 8.37 -5.73 -8.93
CA ALA A 130 7.35 -5.30 -7.97
C ALA A 130 6.27 -6.37 -7.79
N VAL A 131 5.91 -6.67 -6.53
CA VAL A 131 4.83 -7.59 -6.17
C VAL A 131 3.79 -6.88 -5.32
N LEU A 132 2.51 -7.04 -5.68
CA LEU A 132 1.38 -6.49 -4.96
C LEU A 132 0.72 -7.54 -4.08
N ILE A 133 0.58 -7.27 -2.79
CA ILE A 133 -0.22 -8.05 -1.85
C ILE A 133 -1.40 -7.19 -1.42
N SER A 134 -2.55 -7.39 -2.05
CA SER A 134 -3.79 -6.67 -1.77
C SER A 134 -4.63 -7.43 -0.75
N GLY A 135 -5.39 -6.71 0.09
CA GLY A 135 -6.41 -7.34 0.91
C GLY A 135 -7.47 -8.02 0.03
N SER A 136 -8.00 -7.29 -0.95
CA SER A 136 -8.96 -7.76 -1.96
C SER A 136 -8.79 -7.05 -3.29
N PHE A 137 -9.29 -7.63 -4.38
CA PHE A 137 -9.35 -6.98 -5.69
C PHE A 137 -10.77 -6.52 -6.03
N GLY A 138 -10.88 -5.32 -6.59
CA GLY A 138 -12.12 -4.76 -7.13
C GLY A 138 -12.12 -4.71 -8.66
N SER A 139 -13.14 -4.06 -9.22
CA SER A 139 -13.28 -3.82 -10.65
C SER A 139 -12.10 -3.01 -11.20
N GLY A 140 -11.56 -3.40 -12.36
CA GLY A 140 -10.47 -2.68 -13.02
C GLY A 140 -9.08 -3.04 -12.53
N SER A 141 -8.96 -4.02 -11.62
CA SER A 141 -7.68 -4.46 -11.04
C SER A 141 -6.81 -5.26 -12.02
N GLU A 142 -7.39 -5.82 -13.07
CA GLU A 142 -6.68 -6.56 -14.12
C GLU A 142 -5.57 -5.73 -14.79
N ARG A 143 -5.73 -4.39 -14.80
CA ARG A 143 -4.73 -3.46 -15.36
C ARG A 143 -3.48 -3.37 -14.50
N LEU A 144 -3.56 -3.66 -13.20
CA LEU A 144 -2.40 -3.65 -12.30
C LEU A 144 -1.36 -4.70 -12.72
N LEU A 145 -1.77 -5.77 -13.39
CA LEU A 145 -0.85 -6.80 -13.88
C LEU A 145 0.17 -6.27 -14.90
N SER A 146 -0.08 -5.11 -15.52
CA SER A 146 0.92 -4.49 -16.38
C SER A 146 2.08 -3.85 -15.61
N ASP A 147 1.88 -3.53 -14.33
CA ASP A 147 2.86 -2.83 -13.50
C ASP A 147 3.58 -3.71 -12.48
N PHE A 148 3.01 -4.87 -12.17
CA PHE A 148 3.52 -5.82 -11.18
C PHE A 148 3.87 -7.17 -11.82
N SER A 149 4.94 -7.79 -11.32
CA SER A 149 5.34 -9.14 -11.69
C SER A 149 4.33 -10.17 -11.19
N ALA A 150 3.76 -9.93 -9.99
CA ALA A 150 2.69 -10.73 -9.45
C ALA A 150 1.76 -9.93 -8.54
N CYS A 151 0.48 -10.30 -8.54
CA CYS A 151 -0.56 -9.73 -7.69
C CYS A 151 -1.26 -10.84 -6.89
N PHE A 152 -1.25 -10.71 -5.56
CA PHE A 152 -1.85 -11.67 -4.63
C PHE A 152 -2.94 -11.02 -3.78
N SER A 153 -4.00 -11.79 -3.50
CA SER A 153 -5.06 -11.38 -2.56
C SER A 153 -4.91 -12.10 -1.22
N VAL A 154 -5.02 -11.37 -0.11
CA VAL A 154 -5.06 -11.95 1.25
C VAL A 154 -6.41 -12.60 1.52
N VAL A 155 -7.48 -12.06 0.93
CA VAL A 155 -8.83 -12.61 1.06
C VAL A 155 -9.40 -13.08 -0.28
N ASP A 156 -10.07 -14.23 -0.27
CA ASP A 156 -10.67 -14.79 -1.50
C ASP A 156 -11.91 -13.98 -1.95
N ARG A 157 -12.51 -13.20 -1.04
CA ARG A 157 -13.64 -12.30 -1.30
C ARG A 157 -13.81 -11.22 -0.20
N PRO A 158 -14.37 -10.05 -0.52
CA PRO A 158 -14.82 -9.09 0.49
C PRO A 158 -15.78 -9.77 1.49
N ALA A 159 -15.57 -9.52 2.78
CA ALA A 159 -16.45 -9.97 3.86
C ALA A 159 -16.36 -8.98 5.03
N THR A 160 -17.34 -9.00 5.92
CA THR A 160 -17.37 -8.12 7.10
C THR A 160 -16.29 -8.51 8.10
N LEU A 161 -15.85 -7.54 8.92
CA LEU A 161 -14.89 -7.79 9.99
C LEU A 161 -15.38 -8.86 10.98
N GLN A 162 -16.70 -8.94 11.23
CA GLN A 162 -17.28 -9.98 12.07
C GLN A 162 -17.14 -11.39 11.47
N GLU A 163 -17.35 -11.53 10.16
CA GLU A 163 -17.15 -12.80 9.46
C GLU A 163 -15.68 -13.25 9.50
N TRP A 164 -14.73 -12.31 9.35
CA TRP A 164 -13.31 -12.60 9.50
C TRP A 164 -12.90 -12.99 10.92
N ARG A 165 -13.47 -12.32 11.93
CA ARG A 165 -13.21 -12.66 13.35
C ARG A 165 -13.68 -14.07 13.71
N LYS A 166 -14.83 -14.50 13.17
CA LYS A 166 -15.35 -15.88 13.38
C LYS A 166 -14.49 -16.95 12.71
N ARG A 167 -13.83 -16.64 11.60
CA ARG A 167 -12.92 -17.56 10.89
C ARG A 167 -11.58 -17.77 11.62
N ARG A 168 -11.06 -16.74 12.31
CA ARG A 168 -9.84 -16.87 13.13
C ARG A 168 -9.97 -17.88 14.28
N THR A 169 -11.17 -18.06 14.83
CA THR A 169 -11.42 -18.96 15.97
C THR A 169 -11.54 -20.44 15.59
N LEU A 170 -11.46 -20.80 14.30
CA LEU A 170 -11.61 -22.18 13.83
C LEU A 170 -10.29 -22.89 13.48
N HIS A 171 -9.12 -22.28 13.67
CA HIS A 171 -7.82 -22.92 13.42
C HIS A 171 -6.86 -22.72 14.60
N GLY A 172 -6.89 -23.68 15.53
CA GLY A 172 -5.67 -24.12 16.21
C GLY A 172 -4.93 -25.07 15.26
N ASP A 173 -3.60 -24.98 15.26
CA ASP A 173 -2.67 -25.89 14.58
C ASP A 173 -2.67 -25.88 13.04
N GLY A 174 -1.83 -25.02 12.45
CA GLY A 174 -1.53 -25.00 11.01
C GLY A 174 -2.07 -23.76 10.30
N ALA A 175 -1.20 -22.77 10.11
CA ALA A 175 -1.57 -21.51 9.46
C ALA A 175 -1.71 -21.69 7.94
N HIS A 176 -2.91 -22.09 7.48
CA HIS A 176 -3.30 -21.85 6.10
C HIS A 176 -3.73 -20.39 5.95
N ILE A 177 -2.82 -19.57 5.42
CA ILE A 177 -3.21 -18.36 4.68
C ILE A 177 -4.15 -18.82 3.56
N GLY A 178 -5.32 -18.16 3.43
CA GLY A 178 -6.41 -18.57 2.54
C GLY A 178 -5.96 -18.78 1.10
N SER A 179 -6.78 -19.49 0.33
CA SER A 179 -6.61 -19.78 -1.10
C SER A 179 -6.67 -18.51 -1.97
N GLY A 180 -5.75 -17.58 -1.73
CA GLY A 180 -5.66 -16.31 -2.43
C GLY A 180 -5.46 -16.56 -3.92
N HIS A 181 -6.17 -15.80 -4.75
CA HIS A 181 -5.97 -15.86 -6.19
C HIS A 181 -4.64 -15.15 -6.52
N ALA A 182 -3.72 -15.88 -7.16
CA ALA A 182 -2.51 -15.33 -7.74
C ALA A 182 -2.78 -14.94 -9.20
N TYR A 183 -2.38 -13.74 -9.59
CA TYR A 183 -2.49 -13.27 -10.96
C TYR A 183 -1.09 -12.88 -11.46
N ALA A 184 -0.67 -13.45 -12.58
CA ALA A 184 0.60 -13.17 -13.26
C ALA A 184 0.36 -12.74 -14.73
N PRO A 185 1.22 -11.87 -15.30
CA PRO A 185 1.14 -11.48 -16.71
C PRO A 185 1.29 -12.67 -17.67
N ALA A 186 0.54 -12.66 -18.77
CA ALA A 186 0.48 -13.80 -19.71
C ALA A 186 1.82 -14.15 -20.38
N ASP A 187 2.75 -13.21 -20.47
CA ASP A 187 4.06 -13.31 -21.13
C ASP A 187 5.21 -13.78 -20.22
N LYS A 188 4.99 -13.90 -18.90
CA LYS A 188 6.00 -14.35 -17.93
C LYS A 188 5.90 -15.85 -17.55
N THR A 189 5.35 -16.67 -18.44
CA THR A 189 5.11 -18.10 -18.23
C THR A 189 6.37 -18.96 -18.41
N ALA A 190 7.06 -19.27 -17.30
CA ALA A 190 7.70 -20.58 -17.02
C ALA A 190 8.69 -20.52 -15.85
N ARG A 191 9.35 -19.37 -15.62
CA ARG A 191 10.32 -19.19 -14.51
C ARG A 191 9.66 -18.80 -13.18
N GLU A 192 8.41 -18.34 -13.19
CA GLU A 192 7.68 -17.84 -12.01
C GLU A 192 6.97 -18.93 -11.17
N ILE A 193 6.78 -20.15 -11.69
CA ILE A 193 6.20 -21.27 -10.90
C ILE A 193 7.21 -21.76 -9.83
N GLU A 194 8.50 -21.46 -9.97
CA GLU A 194 9.48 -21.72 -8.90
C GLU A 194 9.29 -20.82 -7.68
N LEU A 195 8.76 -19.59 -7.83
CA LEU A 195 8.40 -18.73 -6.69
C LEU A 195 7.25 -19.33 -5.86
N GLU A 196 6.29 -20.05 -6.47
CA GLU A 196 5.24 -20.74 -5.69
C GLU A 196 5.81 -21.85 -4.80
N LYS A 197 6.92 -22.47 -5.23
CA LYS A 197 7.64 -23.49 -4.45
C LYS A 197 8.62 -22.89 -3.44
N GLU A 198 9.24 -21.76 -3.73
CA GLU A 198 10.18 -21.08 -2.83
C GLU A 198 9.50 -20.17 -1.78
N ILE A 199 8.28 -19.68 -2.04
CA ILE A 199 7.50 -18.85 -1.09
C ILE A 199 6.46 -19.68 -0.31
N GLY A 200 6.45 -21.01 -0.47
CA GLY A 200 5.64 -21.90 0.37
C GLY A 200 4.12 -21.71 0.26
N ILE A 201 3.61 -21.20 -0.87
CA ILE A 201 2.16 -21.10 -1.09
C ILE A 201 1.69 -22.40 -1.77
N CYS A 202 1.36 -23.38 -0.93
CA CYS A 202 0.88 -24.69 -1.33
C CYS A 202 -0.48 -24.57 -2.06
N ALA A 203 -0.48 -24.54 -3.40
CA ALA A 203 -1.67 -24.78 -4.20
C ALA A 203 -1.88 -26.29 -4.31
N SER A 204 -2.80 -26.85 -3.53
CA SER A 204 -3.25 -28.23 -3.73
C SER A 204 -4.26 -28.30 -4.87
N GLN A 205 -4.04 -29.29 -5.74
CA GLN A 205 -4.81 -29.69 -6.92
C GLN A 205 -6.32 -29.85 -6.68
#